data_AF-A0A1M2V0G8-F1
#
_entry.id   AF-A0A1M2V0G8-F1
#
_cell.length_a   1.000
_cell.length_b   1.000
_cell.length_c   1.000
_cell.angle_alpha   90.00
_cell.angle_beta   90.00
_cell.angle_gamma   90.00
#
_symmetry.space_group_name_H-M   'P 1'
#
loop_
_entity.id
_entity.type
_entity.pdbx_description
1 polymer ?
#
loop_
_entity_poly.entity_id
_entity_poly.type
_entity_poly.pdbx_seq_one_letter_code
_entity_poly.pdbx_strand_id
1 'polypeptide(L)'
;MRDKYKYIGPVYDFLSNLYSGKNIHRCKTAMLDVETVKPGDRILFAGVGHGRDAIRAAELGADVTVVDLSETMLRKFADAQQKEAPNLTIRRIHSDIMKVNEFEQYDMVVANFFLNVFDEDMMVKVLEHLIRLGKADASVVVGDFCYPTGNILSRMFKKLYWYMAVFIFWLFANNAFHKIYNYPEHMQRLGLQVTEKKHFKLLNMDCYWSILGRKQA
;
A
#
# COMPACT_ATOMS: atom_id res chain seq x y z
N MET A 1 -10.89 8.74 -16.15
CA MET A 1 -12.14 8.06 -15.73
C MET A 1 -12.84 8.97 -14.73
N ARG A 2 -14.18 9.11 -14.79
CA ARG A 2 -14.96 9.98 -13.89
C ARG A 2 -14.84 9.49 -12.43
N ASP A 3 -14.77 10.42 -11.48
CA ASP A 3 -14.73 10.17 -10.04
C ASP A 3 -16.00 9.43 -9.55
N LYS A 4 -16.00 8.09 -9.70
CA LYS A 4 -17.07 7.20 -9.23
C LYS A 4 -17.00 6.95 -7.72
N TYR A 5 -15.93 7.38 -7.04
CA TYR A 5 -15.78 7.24 -5.59
C TYR A 5 -16.85 8.02 -4.82
N LYS A 6 -17.43 9.07 -5.42
CA LYS A 6 -18.52 9.84 -4.82
C LYS A 6 -19.75 8.98 -4.45
N TYR A 7 -20.02 7.90 -5.18
CA TYR A 7 -21.22 7.06 -4.98
C TYR A 7 -20.95 5.78 -4.18
N ILE A 8 -19.72 5.26 -4.23
CA ILE A 8 -19.30 4.01 -3.55
C ILE A 8 -18.63 4.31 -2.20
N GLY A 9 -18.26 5.57 -1.95
CA GLY A 9 -17.52 6.04 -0.77
C GLY A 9 -18.01 5.49 0.57
N PRO A 10 -19.32 5.47 0.89
CA PRO A 10 -19.80 4.96 2.18
C PRO A 10 -19.62 3.44 2.34
N VAL A 11 -19.86 2.66 1.28
CA VAL A 11 -19.69 1.20 1.28
C VAL A 11 -18.21 0.86 1.30
N TYR A 12 -17.39 1.60 0.56
CA TYR A 12 -15.94 1.47 0.60
C TYR A 12 -15.36 1.85 1.96
N ASP A 13 -15.80 2.95 2.58
CA ASP A 13 -15.36 3.35 3.92
C ASP A 13 -15.83 2.35 4.98
N PHE A 14 -17.03 1.79 4.86
CA PHE A 14 -17.55 0.76 5.76
C PHE A 14 -16.78 -0.55 5.64
N LEU A 15 -16.56 -1.04 4.42
CA LEU A 15 -15.74 -2.22 4.16
C LEU A 15 -14.30 -1.97 4.56
N SER A 16 -13.72 -0.83 4.16
CA SER A 16 -12.38 -0.45 4.55
C SER A 16 -12.27 -0.34 6.06
N ASN A 17 -13.25 0.17 6.81
CA ASN A 17 -13.21 0.18 8.29
C ASN A 17 -13.33 -1.23 8.88
N LEU A 18 -14.17 -2.09 8.30
CA LEU A 18 -14.31 -3.48 8.71
C LEU A 18 -13.03 -4.29 8.50
N TYR A 19 -12.32 -4.02 7.39
CA TYR A 19 -11.03 -4.61 7.08
C TYR A 19 -9.88 -3.91 7.81
N SER A 20 -9.93 -2.59 8.03
CA SER A 20 -8.91 -1.74 8.70
C SER A 20 -8.88 -1.89 10.21
N GLY A 21 -9.03 -3.12 10.71
CA GLY A 21 -8.75 -3.45 12.09
C GLY A 21 -7.31 -3.06 12.48
N LYS A 22 -7.03 -3.04 13.79
CA LYS A 22 -5.74 -2.64 14.36
C LYS A 22 -4.52 -3.29 13.68
N ASN A 23 -4.65 -4.53 13.20
CA ASN A 23 -3.56 -5.26 12.56
C ASN A 23 -3.27 -4.81 11.13
N ILE A 24 -4.26 -4.32 10.36
CA ILE A 24 -3.97 -3.69 9.06
C ILE A 24 -3.21 -2.39 9.29
N HIS A 25 -3.61 -1.59 10.29
CA HIS A 25 -2.88 -0.37 10.59
C HIS A 25 -1.42 -0.65 10.99
N ARG A 26 -1.19 -1.63 11.87
CA ARG A 26 0.17 -2.09 12.23
C ARG A 26 0.93 -2.62 11.02
N CYS A 27 0.26 -3.26 10.07
CA CYS A 27 0.87 -3.71 8.82
C CYS A 27 1.35 -2.53 7.96
N LYS A 28 0.53 -1.48 7.81
CA LYS A 28 0.85 -0.30 7.02
C LYS A 28 2.03 0.50 7.58
N THR A 29 2.17 0.55 8.90
CA THR A 29 3.26 1.30 9.57
C THR A 29 4.46 0.43 9.92
N ALA A 30 4.44 -0.86 9.57
CA ALA A 30 5.43 -1.84 10.01
C ALA A 30 6.86 -1.55 9.57
N MET A 31 7.03 -0.88 8.43
CA MET A 31 8.31 -0.52 7.81
C MET A 31 8.55 1.00 7.86
N LEU A 32 7.82 1.70 8.74
CA LEU A 32 7.90 3.15 8.93
C LEU A 32 8.29 3.42 10.38
N ASP A 33 9.55 3.15 10.68
CA ASP A 33 10.18 3.33 11.98
C ASP A 33 11.51 4.07 11.86
N VAL A 34 12.13 4.36 13.00
CA VAL A 34 13.37 5.15 13.06
C VAL A 34 14.59 4.45 12.46
N GLU A 35 14.52 3.14 12.20
CA GLU A 35 15.60 2.38 11.57
C GLU A 35 15.50 2.43 10.04
N THR A 36 14.27 2.56 9.53
CA THR A 36 13.93 2.49 8.10
C THR A 36 13.68 3.85 7.46
N VAL A 37 13.32 4.87 8.25
CA VAL A 37 13.02 6.23 7.79
C VAL A 37 13.91 7.24 8.52
N LYS A 38 14.62 8.06 7.75
CA LYS A 38 15.45 9.15 8.25
C LYS A 38 14.81 10.51 7.97
N PRO A 39 15.06 11.52 8.83
CA PRO A 39 14.66 12.89 8.53
C PRO A 39 15.24 13.35 7.18
N GLY A 40 14.39 13.91 6.33
CA GLY A 40 14.73 14.34 4.97
C GLY A 40 14.65 13.26 3.89
N ASP A 41 14.38 12.00 4.24
CA ASP A 41 14.11 10.96 3.22
C ASP A 41 12.89 11.35 2.40
N ARG A 42 12.98 11.23 1.08
CA ARG A 42 11.84 11.46 0.19
C ARG A 42 11.06 10.17 0.03
N ILE A 43 9.80 10.16 0.48
CA ILE A 43 8.97 8.95 0.49
C ILE A 43 7.71 9.16 -0.34
N LEU A 44 7.49 8.26 -1.32
CA LEU A 44 6.26 8.24 -2.11
C LEU A 44 5.31 7.15 -1.63
N PHE A 45 4.04 7.51 -1.43
CA PHE A 45 2.95 6.58 -1.18
C PHE A 45 2.03 6.51 -2.42
N ALA A 46 1.92 5.32 -3.00
CA ALA A 46 1.00 5.03 -4.08
C ALA A 46 -0.35 4.56 -3.53
N GLY A 47 -1.40 5.34 -3.77
CA GLY A 47 -2.71 5.19 -3.14
C GLY A 47 -2.70 5.73 -1.72
N VAL A 48 -3.42 6.81 -1.46
CA VAL A 48 -3.40 7.48 -0.15
C VAL A 48 -4.18 6.68 0.89
N GLY A 49 -5.29 6.04 0.50
CA GLY A 49 -6.18 5.37 1.44
C GLY A 49 -6.57 6.29 2.60
N HIS A 50 -6.44 5.80 3.83
CA HIS A 50 -6.65 6.62 5.04
C HIS A 50 -5.44 7.50 5.40
N GLY A 51 -4.29 7.28 4.76
CA GLY A 51 -3.07 8.09 4.86
C GLY A 51 -2.36 8.10 6.21
N ARG A 52 -2.72 7.23 7.16
CA ARG A 52 -2.04 7.16 8.46
C ARG A 52 -0.57 6.76 8.37
N ASP A 53 -0.22 5.94 7.40
CA ASP A 53 1.16 5.58 7.08
C ASP A 53 1.93 6.77 6.49
N ALA A 54 1.31 7.54 5.60
CA ALA A 54 1.89 8.80 5.11
C ALA A 54 2.12 9.82 6.23
N ILE A 55 1.15 10.00 7.14
CA ILE A 55 1.30 10.85 8.33
C ILE A 55 2.43 10.33 9.21
N ARG A 56 2.48 9.03 9.47
CA ARG A 56 3.55 8.42 10.28
C ARG A 56 4.95 8.67 9.70
N ALA A 57 5.13 8.54 8.40
CA ALA A 57 6.40 8.85 7.76
C ALA A 57 6.78 10.33 7.91
N ALA A 58 5.81 11.24 7.75
CA ALA A 58 6.03 12.67 7.94
C ALA A 58 6.35 13.02 9.41
N GLU A 59 5.73 12.35 10.39
CA GLU A 59 6.08 12.48 11.82
C GLU A 59 7.53 12.06 12.12
N LEU A 60 8.09 11.12 11.35
CA LEU A 60 9.48 10.70 11.44
C LEU A 60 10.45 11.69 10.73
N GLY A 61 9.92 12.76 10.12
CA GLY A 61 10.68 13.81 9.47
C GLY A 61 10.93 13.59 7.98
N ALA A 62 10.24 12.64 7.34
CA ALA A 62 10.36 12.41 5.89
C ALA A 62 9.64 13.49 5.06
N ASP A 63 10.17 13.74 3.86
CA ASP A 63 9.52 14.54 2.81
C ASP A 63 8.52 13.65 2.05
N VAL A 64 7.26 13.69 2.51
CA VAL A 64 6.23 12.75 2.02
C VAL A 64 5.48 13.29 0.81
N THR A 65 5.36 12.44 -0.21
CA THR A 65 4.46 12.61 -1.37
C THR A 65 3.42 11.49 -1.39
N VAL A 66 2.14 11.83 -1.47
CA VAL A 66 1.05 10.88 -1.69
C VAL A 66 0.47 11.08 -3.09
N VAL A 67 0.23 9.98 -3.80
CA VAL A 67 -0.36 9.97 -5.14
C VAL A 67 -1.63 9.14 -5.12
N ASP A 68 -2.74 9.71 -5.58
CA ASP A 68 -3.99 8.97 -5.71
C ASP A 68 -4.78 9.46 -6.93
N LEU A 69 -5.51 8.53 -7.56
CA LEU A 69 -6.40 8.83 -8.69
C LEU A 69 -7.73 9.44 -8.22
N SER A 70 -8.09 9.26 -6.94
CA SER A 70 -9.32 9.75 -6.35
C SER A 70 -9.11 11.08 -5.64
N GLU A 71 -9.61 12.15 -6.25
CA GLU A 71 -9.66 13.48 -5.60
C GLU A 71 -10.41 13.42 -4.27
N THR A 72 -11.47 12.63 -4.19
CA THR A 72 -12.25 12.43 -2.97
C THR A 72 -11.39 11.86 -1.84
N MET A 73 -10.54 10.86 -2.11
CA MET A 73 -9.65 10.28 -1.11
C MET A 73 -8.58 11.27 -0.66
N LEU A 74 -8.01 12.04 -1.59
CA LEU A 74 -7.03 13.09 -1.27
C LEU A 74 -7.62 14.21 -0.39
N ARG A 75 -8.89 14.58 -0.61
CA ARG A 75 -9.60 15.54 0.25
C ARG A 75 -9.82 14.97 1.65
N LYS A 76 -10.34 13.75 1.77
CA LYS A 76 -10.52 13.08 3.08
C LYS A 76 -9.20 12.96 3.84
N PHE A 77 -8.13 12.59 3.14
CA PHE A 77 -6.80 12.53 3.72
C PHE A 77 -6.34 13.90 4.24
N ALA A 78 -6.54 14.96 3.48
CA ALA A 78 -6.19 16.31 3.90
C ALA A 78 -6.97 16.75 5.14
N ASP A 79 -8.26 16.47 5.18
CA ASP A 79 -9.10 16.76 6.35
C ASP A 79 -8.63 16.00 7.60
N ALA A 80 -8.21 14.73 7.43
CA ALA A 80 -7.65 13.92 8.51
C ALA A 80 -6.29 14.46 8.97
N GLN A 81 -5.39 14.76 8.04
CA GLN A 81 -4.07 15.34 8.34
C GLN A 81 -4.19 16.70 9.05
N GLN A 82 -5.10 17.57 8.61
CA GLN A 82 -5.33 18.87 9.26
C GLN A 82 -5.83 18.73 10.70
N LYS A 83 -6.57 17.66 11.01
CA LYS A 83 -7.08 17.39 12.37
C LYS A 83 -6.04 16.71 13.26
N GLU A 84 -5.33 15.71 12.73
CA GLU A 84 -4.43 14.87 13.51
C GLU A 84 -3.02 15.45 13.60
N ALA A 85 -2.54 16.10 12.54
CA ALA A 85 -1.16 16.58 12.43
C ALA A 85 -1.05 17.87 11.58
N PRO A 86 -1.67 18.99 12.02
CA PRO A 86 -1.80 20.23 11.25
C PRO A 86 -0.46 20.88 10.84
N ASN A 87 0.62 20.56 11.56
CA ASN A 87 1.95 21.14 11.31
C ASN A 87 2.75 20.37 10.25
N LEU A 88 2.30 19.18 9.85
CA LEU A 88 2.99 18.38 8.84
C LEU A 88 2.65 18.88 7.44
N THR A 89 3.65 18.97 6.58
CA THR A 89 3.46 19.27 5.16
C THR A 89 3.62 18.00 4.35
N ILE A 90 2.54 17.59 3.68
CA ILE A 90 2.53 16.39 2.81
C ILE A 90 2.12 16.82 1.41
N ARG A 91 3.00 16.53 0.43
CA ARG A 91 2.73 16.81 -0.98
C ARG A 91 1.68 15.83 -1.49
N ARG A 92 0.63 16.34 -2.15
CA ARG A 92 -0.48 15.54 -2.70
C ARG A 92 -0.49 15.67 -4.22
N ILE A 93 -0.53 14.55 -4.93
CA ILE A 93 -0.64 14.51 -6.39
C ILE A 93 -1.94 13.77 -6.76
N HIS A 94 -2.87 14.50 -7.37
CA HIS A 94 -4.06 13.90 -7.98
C HIS A 94 -3.71 13.42 -9.39
N SER A 95 -3.30 12.16 -9.50
CA SER A 95 -2.92 11.55 -10.78
C SER A 95 -3.01 10.03 -10.71
N ASP A 96 -3.13 9.41 -11.88
CA ASP A 96 -2.74 8.02 -12.05
C ASP A 96 -1.24 7.88 -11.71
N ILE A 97 -0.91 6.87 -10.89
CA ILE A 97 0.47 6.61 -10.47
C ILE A 97 1.38 6.38 -11.66
N MET A 98 0.88 5.74 -12.72
CA MET A 98 1.67 5.41 -13.92
C MET A 98 2.09 6.65 -14.73
N LYS A 99 1.54 7.83 -14.41
CA LYS A 99 1.90 9.11 -15.03
C LYS A 99 2.91 9.92 -14.23
N VAL A 100 3.26 9.48 -13.03
CA VAL A 100 4.28 10.14 -12.21
C VAL A 100 5.65 9.75 -12.79
N ASN A 101 6.37 10.72 -13.32
CA ASN A 101 7.66 10.49 -13.99
C ASN A 101 8.85 11.03 -13.18
N GLU A 102 8.68 11.13 -11.86
CA GLU A 102 9.72 11.56 -10.93
C GLU A 102 10.65 10.39 -10.62
N PHE A 103 11.32 9.90 -11.67
CA PHE A 103 12.19 8.74 -11.61
C PHE A 103 13.42 9.01 -10.75
N GLU A 104 13.78 8.00 -9.96
CA GLU A 104 14.97 8.02 -9.11
C GLU A 104 15.00 9.21 -8.14
N GLN A 105 13.83 9.63 -7.66
CA GLN A 105 13.69 10.77 -6.75
C GLN A 105 13.46 10.37 -5.30
N TYR A 106 13.05 9.12 -5.04
CA TYR A 106 12.56 8.69 -3.73
C TYR A 106 13.52 7.70 -3.06
N ASP A 107 13.78 7.91 -1.77
CA ASP A 107 14.54 7.00 -0.91
C ASP A 107 13.69 5.78 -0.53
N MET A 108 12.36 5.96 -0.47
CA MET A 108 11.41 4.88 -0.26
C MET A 108 10.14 5.05 -1.09
N VAL A 109 9.60 3.95 -1.62
CA VAL A 109 8.32 3.90 -2.31
C VAL A 109 7.41 2.87 -1.63
N VAL A 110 6.20 3.26 -1.25
CA VAL A 110 5.26 2.47 -0.44
C VAL A 110 3.97 2.23 -1.20
N ALA A 111 3.51 0.97 -1.27
CA ALA A 111 2.31 0.55 -1.99
C ALA A 111 1.39 -0.34 -1.13
N ASN A 112 1.12 0.11 0.10
CA ASN A 112 0.33 -0.63 1.09
C ASN A 112 -1.13 -0.78 0.67
N PHE A 113 -1.61 -2.01 0.49
CA PHE A 113 -2.97 -2.37 0.10
C PHE A 113 -3.45 -1.63 -1.16
N PHE A 114 -2.49 -1.36 -2.06
CA PHE A 114 -2.70 -0.65 -3.32
C PHE A 114 -2.62 -1.60 -4.51
N LEU A 115 -1.64 -2.51 -4.52
CA LEU A 115 -1.37 -3.38 -5.66
C LEU A 115 -2.46 -4.45 -5.90
N ASN A 116 -3.21 -4.80 -4.85
CA ASN A 116 -4.33 -5.76 -4.90
C ASN A 116 -5.61 -5.23 -5.58
N VAL A 117 -5.60 -4.01 -6.13
CA VAL A 117 -6.72 -3.50 -6.93
C VAL A 117 -6.58 -3.86 -8.41
N PHE A 118 -5.36 -4.19 -8.84
CA PHE A 118 -4.99 -4.49 -10.22
C PHE A 118 -4.99 -6.00 -10.49
N ASP A 119 -5.21 -6.40 -11.74
CA ASP A 119 -4.91 -7.77 -12.19
C ASP A 119 -3.39 -8.03 -12.18
N GLU A 120 -2.98 -9.29 -12.34
CA GLU A 120 -1.58 -9.70 -12.13
C GLU A 120 -0.62 -8.99 -13.10
N ASP A 121 -1.03 -8.83 -14.36
CA ASP A 121 -0.22 -8.19 -15.40
C ASP A 121 -0.05 -6.69 -15.15
N MET A 122 -1.13 -5.99 -14.78
CA MET A 122 -1.08 -4.59 -14.42
C MET A 122 -0.35 -4.37 -13.09
N MET A 123 -0.55 -5.25 -12.11
CA MET A 123 0.14 -5.20 -10.81
C MET A 123 1.65 -5.23 -11.01
N VAL A 124 2.16 -6.13 -11.86
CA VAL A 124 3.59 -6.21 -12.18
C VAL A 124 4.08 -4.92 -12.84
N LYS A 125 3.35 -4.37 -13.82
CA LYS A 125 3.71 -3.11 -14.49
C LYS A 125 3.74 -1.92 -13.51
N VAL A 126 2.76 -1.86 -12.60
CA VAL A 126 2.70 -0.82 -11.57
C VAL A 126 3.87 -0.99 -10.60
N LEU A 127 4.15 -2.20 -10.12
CA LEU A 127 5.28 -2.46 -9.23
C LEU A 127 6.62 -2.10 -9.89
N GLU A 128 6.83 -2.46 -11.16
CA GLU A 128 8.01 -2.06 -11.94
C GLU A 128 8.13 -0.53 -12.02
N HIS A 129 7.04 0.17 -12.31
CA HIS A 129 7.02 1.63 -12.33
C HIS A 129 7.38 2.23 -10.98
N LEU A 130 6.82 1.72 -9.87
CA LEU A 130 7.15 2.15 -8.52
C LEU A 130 8.62 1.95 -8.17
N ILE A 131 9.22 0.83 -8.58
CA ILE A 131 10.67 0.56 -8.41
C ILE A 131 11.50 1.63 -9.14
N ARG A 132 11.07 2.07 -10.33
CA ARG A 132 11.75 3.12 -11.11
C ARG A 132 11.66 4.51 -10.48
N LEU A 133 10.64 4.79 -9.67
CA LEU A 133 10.54 6.05 -8.92
C LEU A 133 11.59 6.11 -7.79
N GLY A 134 12.00 4.96 -7.26
CA GLY A 134 13.05 4.86 -6.25
C GLY A 134 14.45 5.15 -6.81
N LYS A 135 15.28 5.87 -6.05
CA LYS A 135 16.72 6.04 -6.26
C LYS A 135 17.46 4.69 -6.33
N ALA A 136 18.73 4.71 -6.72
CA ALA A 136 19.62 3.59 -6.38
C ALA A 136 19.56 3.31 -4.86
N ASP A 137 19.57 2.05 -4.46
CA ASP A 137 19.41 1.60 -3.07
C ASP A 137 18.08 1.94 -2.38
N ALA A 138 17.08 2.43 -3.10
CA ALA A 138 15.79 2.77 -2.52
C ALA A 138 15.06 1.55 -1.93
N SER A 139 14.31 1.80 -0.85
CA SER A 139 13.42 0.80 -0.27
C SER A 139 12.07 0.80 -0.97
N VAL A 140 11.51 -0.39 -1.20
CA VAL A 140 10.18 -0.58 -1.75
C VAL A 140 9.37 -1.42 -0.77
N VAL A 141 8.28 -0.84 -0.25
CA VAL A 141 7.44 -1.47 0.78
C VAL A 141 6.09 -1.87 0.20
N VAL A 142 5.72 -3.13 0.39
CA VAL A 142 4.40 -3.66 0.04
C VAL A 142 3.78 -4.33 1.26
N GLY A 143 2.81 -3.66 1.87
CA GLY A 143 1.92 -4.22 2.88
C GLY A 143 0.60 -4.71 2.27
N ASP A 144 0.25 -5.98 2.43
CA ASP A 144 -0.97 -6.54 1.81
C ASP A 144 -1.42 -7.87 2.43
N PHE A 145 -2.40 -8.56 1.83
CA PHE A 145 -2.79 -9.93 2.16
C PHE A 145 -1.61 -10.90 1.96
N CYS A 146 -1.39 -11.73 2.97
CA CYS A 146 -0.30 -12.70 2.98
C CYS A 146 -0.59 -13.89 2.05
N TYR A 147 0.41 -14.28 1.24
CA TYR A 147 0.29 -15.44 0.35
C TYR A 147 -0.04 -16.72 1.15
N PRO A 148 -0.96 -17.59 0.66
CA PRO A 148 -1.45 -18.73 1.42
C PRO A 148 -0.43 -19.88 1.46
N THR A 149 0.55 -19.75 2.34
CA THR A 149 1.54 -20.76 2.76
C THR A 149 1.20 -21.34 4.13
N GLY A 150 1.90 -22.42 4.52
CA GLY A 150 1.71 -23.11 5.81
C GLY A 150 0.80 -24.34 5.70
N ASN A 151 0.14 -24.69 6.82
CA ASN A 151 -0.73 -25.87 6.89
C ASN A 151 -2.02 -25.71 6.06
N ILE A 152 -2.65 -26.82 5.71
CA ILE A 152 -3.82 -26.86 4.80
C ILE A 152 -4.97 -25.99 5.31
N LEU A 153 -5.26 -26.04 6.62
CA LEU A 153 -6.34 -25.27 7.23
C LEU A 153 -6.11 -23.75 7.11
N SER A 154 -4.91 -23.29 7.42
CA SER A 154 -4.52 -21.88 7.30
C SER A 154 -4.60 -21.41 5.85
N ARG A 155 -4.12 -22.22 4.91
CA ARG A 155 -4.19 -21.91 3.47
C ARG A 155 -5.62 -21.79 2.99
N MET A 156 -6.50 -22.70 3.41
CA MET A 156 -7.92 -22.68 3.05
C MET A 156 -8.62 -21.46 3.64
N PHE A 157 -8.37 -21.14 4.91
CA PHE A 157 -8.92 -19.95 5.54
C PHE A 157 -8.50 -18.67 4.82
N LYS A 158 -7.20 -18.49 4.56
CA LYS A 158 -6.66 -17.31 3.85
C LYS A 158 -7.30 -17.15 2.47
N LYS A 159 -7.46 -18.26 1.72
CA LYS A 159 -8.13 -18.25 0.42
C LYS A 159 -9.59 -17.85 0.53
N LEU A 160 -10.36 -18.47 1.44
CA LEU A 160 -11.78 -18.15 1.63
C LEU A 160 -11.95 -16.68 2.02
N TYR A 161 -11.14 -16.22 2.98
CA TYR A 161 -11.13 -14.84 3.44
C TYR A 161 -10.86 -13.86 2.30
N TRP A 162 -9.81 -14.12 1.50
CA TRP A 162 -9.49 -13.30 0.34
C TRP A 162 -10.58 -13.33 -0.73
N TYR A 163 -11.11 -14.51 -1.08
CA TYR A 163 -12.12 -14.61 -2.13
C TYR A 163 -13.44 -13.94 -1.74
N MET A 164 -13.80 -13.95 -0.45
CA MET A 164 -14.91 -13.13 0.05
C MET A 164 -14.61 -11.63 -0.09
N ALA A 165 -13.43 -11.18 0.32
CA ALA A 165 -13.01 -9.79 0.20
C ALA A 165 -12.99 -9.31 -1.27
N VAL A 166 -12.28 -10.01 -2.15
CA VAL A 166 -12.14 -9.63 -3.56
C VAL A 166 -13.47 -9.69 -4.30
N PHE A 167 -14.38 -10.61 -3.95
CA PHE A 167 -15.73 -10.64 -4.51
C PHE A 167 -16.50 -9.35 -4.17
N ILE A 168 -16.45 -8.91 -2.92
CA ILE A 168 -17.09 -7.68 -2.47
C ILE A 168 -16.44 -6.47 -3.19
N PHE A 169 -15.11 -6.38 -3.23
CA PHE A 169 -14.42 -5.27 -3.89
C PHE A 169 -14.62 -5.25 -5.41
N TRP A 170 -14.71 -6.42 -6.05
CA TRP A 170 -15.06 -6.52 -7.47
C TRP A 170 -16.48 -5.98 -7.71
N LEU A 171 -17.45 -6.40 -6.89
CA LEU A 171 -18.86 -6.00 -7.04
C LEU A 171 -19.07 -4.50 -6.81
N PHE A 172 -18.39 -3.92 -5.81
CA PHE A 172 -18.65 -2.54 -5.39
C PHE A 172 -17.60 -1.52 -5.81
N ALA A 173 -16.33 -1.91 -5.98
CA ALA A 173 -15.20 -0.99 -6.23
C ALA A 173 -14.54 -1.17 -7.61
N ASN A 174 -15.04 -2.09 -8.44
CA ASN A 174 -14.48 -2.38 -9.77
C ASN A 174 -12.99 -2.80 -9.72
N ASN A 175 -12.60 -3.48 -8.65
CA ASN A 175 -11.28 -4.10 -8.52
C ASN A 175 -11.20 -5.33 -9.44
N ALA A 176 -9.98 -5.70 -9.85
CA ALA A 176 -9.77 -6.97 -10.53
C ALA A 176 -10.09 -8.16 -9.60
N PHE A 177 -10.68 -9.22 -10.15
CA PHE A 177 -10.88 -10.46 -9.42
C PHE A 177 -9.71 -11.40 -9.68
N HIS A 178 -8.86 -11.61 -8.67
CA HIS A 178 -7.61 -12.36 -8.82
C HIS A 178 -7.28 -13.24 -7.61
N LYS A 179 -6.26 -14.08 -7.73
CA LYS A 179 -5.68 -14.86 -6.62
C LYS A 179 -4.79 -13.95 -5.75
N ILE A 180 -4.53 -14.33 -4.50
CA ILE A 180 -3.53 -13.63 -3.67
C ILE A 180 -2.16 -13.71 -4.35
N TYR A 181 -1.48 -12.56 -4.51
CA TYR A 181 -0.17 -12.49 -5.14
C TYR A 181 0.95 -12.92 -4.19
N ASN A 182 2.02 -13.50 -4.75
CA ASN A 182 3.25 -13.78 -4.03
C ASN A 182 4.21 -12.59 -4.20
N TYR A 183 3.96 -11.50 -3.48
CA TYR A 183 4.74 -10.26 -3.63
C TYR A 183 6.26 -10.45 -3.52
N PRO A 184 6.81 -11.24 -2.58
CA PRO A 184 8.26 -11.46 -2.52
C PRO A 184 8.83 -12.03 -3.82
N GLU A 185 8.11 -12.95 -4.47
CA GLU A 185 8.54 -13.56 -5.74
C GLU A 185 8.50 -12.54 -6.89
N HIS A 186 7.45 -11.71 -6.98
CA HIS A 186 7.39 -10.64 -7.98
C HIS A 186 8.46 -9.57 -7.75
N MET A 187 8.67 -9.15 -6.50
CA MET A 187 9.70 -8.20 -6.12
C MET A 187 11.10 -8.71 -6.52
N GLN A 188 11.41 -9.98 -6.22
CA GLN A 188 12.68 -10.60 -6.61
C GLN A 188 12.84 -10.69 -8.13
N ARG A 189 11.78 -11.07 -8.86
CA ARG A 189 11.81 -11.10 -10.34
C ARG A 189 12.08 -9.74 -10.97
N LEU A 190 11.65 -8.66 -10.31
CA LEU A 190 11.88 -7.28 -10.74
C LEU A 190 13.20 -6.69 -10.19
N GLY A 191 14.09 -7.52 -9.65
CA GLY A 191 15.43 -7.11 -9.24
C GLY A 191 15.53 -6.53 -7.82
N LEU A 192 14.47 -6.60 -7.02
CA LEU A 192 14.55 -6.21 -5.60
C LEU A 192 15.12 -7.36 -4.75
N GLN A 193 16.02 -7.01 -3.84
CA GLN A 193 16.41 -7.91 -2.75
C GLN A 193 15.40 -7.78 -1.62
N VAL A 194 14.61 -8.81 -1.36
CA VAL A 194 13.69 -8.83 -0.20
C VAL A 194 14.49 -9.02 1.08
N THR A 195 14.53 -7.99 1.93
CA THR A 195 15.34 -7.97 3.17
C THR A 195 14.49 -8.26 4.40
N GLU A 196 13.20 -7.91 4.40
CA GLU A 196 12.35 -8.09 5.57
C GLU A 196 10.91 -8.49 5.22
N LYS A 197 10.31 -9.33 6.08
CA LYS A 197 8.90 -9.76 6.00
C LYS A 197 8.29 -9.79 7.40
N LYS A 198 7.44 -8.83 7.74
CA LYS A 198 6.68 -8.77 8.99
C LYS A 198 5.28 -9.35 8.74
N HIS A 199 4.75 -10.16 9.66
CA HIS A 199 3.43 -10.79 9.54
C HIS A 199 2.44 -10.24 10.57
N PHE A 200 1.18 -10.13 10.17
CA PHE A 200 0.11 -9.59 11.02
C PHE A 200 -1.11 -10.49 10.99
N LYS A 201 -1.69 -10.68 12.18
CA LYS A 201 -2.72 -11.70 12.41
C LYS A 201 -4.14 -11.18 12.19
N LEU A 202 -5.02 -12.09 11.79
CA LEU A 202 -6.47 -11.99 11.95
C LEU A 202 -6.96 -13.34 12.47
N LEU A 203 -7.69 -13.36 13.59
CA LEU A 203 -8.15 -14.60 14.24
C LEU A 203 -7.00 -15.62 14.44
N ASN A 204 -5.87 -15.17 14.97
CA ASN A 204 -4.63 -15.95 15.18
C ASN A 204 -3.93 -16.49 13.93
N MET A 205 -4.36 -16.14 12.72
CA MET A 205 -3.70 -16.53 11.46
C MET A 205 -3.02 -15.34 10.80
N ASP A 206 -1.82 -15.55 10.24
CA ASP A 206 -1.05 -14.52 9.55
C ASP A 206 -1.70 -14.16 8.20
N CYS A 207 -2.71 -13.30 8.23
CA CYS A 207 -3.49 -12.92 7.06
C CYS A 207 -2.90 -11.74 6.29
N TYR A 208 -1.99 -10.98 6.91
CA TYR A 208 -1.32 -9.85 6.26
C TYR A 208 0.18 -9.93 6.46
N TRP A 209 0.89 -9.26 5.57
CA TRP A 209 2.33 -9.07 5.67
C TRP A 209 2.72 -7.66 5.26
N SER A 210 3.85 -7.19 5.76
CA SER A 210 4.55 -6.02 5.24
C SER A 210 5.93 -6.47 4.81
N ILE A 211 6.27 -6.20 3.56
CA ILE A 211 7.49 -6.68 2.91
C ILE A 211 8.32 -5.47 2.54
N LEU A 212 9.60 -5.50 2.90
CA LEU A 212 10.60 -4.53 2.47
C LEU A 212 11.53 -5.19 1.47
N GLY A 213 11.61 -4.61 0.27
CA GLY A 213 12.61 -4.92 -0.72
C GLY A 213 13.55 -3.73 -0.92
N ARG A 214 14.80 -4.01 -1.26
CA ARG A 214 15.80 -2.99 -1.60
C ARG A 214 16.14 -3.07 -3.08
N LYS A 215 16.08 -1.94 -3.77
CA LYS A 215 16.54 -1.81 -5.15
C LYS A 215 18.06 -1.94 -5.16
N GLN A 216 18.61 -2.81 -5.99
CA GLN A 216 20.06 -2.92 -6.16
C GLN A 216 20.56 -1.69 -6.95
N ALA A 217 21.68 -1.13 -6.51
CA ALA A 217 22.37 -0.04 -7.19
C ALA A 217 22.91 -0.45 -8.57
#